data_AF-A0A7J6T703-F1
#
_entry.id   AF-A0A7J6T703-F1
#
_cell.length_a   1.000
_cell.length_b   1.000
_cell.length_c   1.000
_cell.angle_alpha   90.00
_cell.angle_beta   90.00
_cell.angle_gamma   90.00
#
_symmetry.space_group_name_H-M   'P 1'
#
loop_
_entity.id
_entity.type
_entity.pdbx_description
1 polymer ?
#
loop_
_entity_poly.entity_id
_entity_poly.type
_entity_poly.pdbx_seq_one_letter_code
_entity_poly.pdbx_strand_id
1 'polypeptide(L)'
;FRPILLDPDCLAMVLPAGDHSLQLGRTDCVRPERRYYAGILPVEASVRSCTTEGLRWNCEDYRLEFGGIISACNQISETTEMLRIVNSDPVLFTMTLTAEEASSQPSSPMGDVGSSGPMEGFKNFYTTVTGRDEVQLPKPASE
;
A
#
# COMPACT_ATOMS: atom_id res chain seq x y z
N PHE A 1 -23.00 -6.01 -8.62
CA PHE A 1 -22.95 -5.94 -7.15
C PHE A 1 -21.49 -6.10 -6.73
N ARG A 2 -20.91 -5.17 -5.98
CA ARG A 2 -19.55 -5.28 -5.44
C ARG A 2 -19.68 -5.44 -3.92
N PRO A 3 -19.54 -6.65 -3.36
CA PRO A 3 -19.64 -6.84 -1.91
C PRO A 3 -18.51 -6.07 -1.22
N ILE A 4 -18.86 -5.40 -0.12
CA ILE A 4 -17.92 -4.72 0.77
C ILE A 4 -18.03 -5.42 2.12
N LEU A 5 -16.90 -5.91 2.62
CA LEU A 5 -16.76 -6.37 4.00
C LEU A 5 -16.51 -5.13 4.86
N LEU A 6 -17.35 -4.94 5.87
CA LEU A 6 -17.24 -3.82 6.78
C LEU A 6 -17.04 -4.35 8.19
N ASP A 7 -15.99 -3.86 8.83
CA ASP A 7 -15.67 -4.02 10.23
C ASP A 7 -15.64 -2.63 10.89
N PRO A 8 -15.76 -2.49 12.22
CA PRO A 8 -15.67 -1.18 12.86
C PRO A 8 -14.39 -0.39 12.53
N ASP A 9 -13.27 -1.10 12.34
CA ASP A 9 -11.96 -0.45 12.15
C ASP A 9 -11.51 -0.41 10.68
N CYS A 10 -12.06 -1.27 9.82
CA CYS A 10 -11.63 -1.36 8.43
C CYS A 10 -12.76 -1.75 7.48
N LEU A 11 -12.52 -1.51 6.19
CA LEU A 11 -13.31 -2.08 5.12
C LEU A 11 -12.40 -2.86 4.17
N ALA A 12 -12.98 -3.85 3.50
CA ALA A 12 -12.31 -4.56 2.43
C ALA A 12 -13.27 -4.87 1.27
N MET A 13 -12.76 -4.83 0.04
CA MET A 13 -13.54 -5.17 -1.16
C MET A 13 -12.64 -5.72 -2.26
N VAL A 14 -13.19 -6.59 -3.10
CA VAL A 14 -12.49 -7.06 -4.29
C VAL A 14 -12.69 -6.07 -5.43
N LEU A 15 -11.58 -5.61 -6.00
CA LEU A 15 -11.54 -4.84 -7.24
C LEU A 15 -11.21 -5.81 -8.39
N PRO A 16 -12.10 -5.97 -9.38
CA PRO A 16 -11.77 -6.76 -10.57
C PRO A 16 -10.64 -6.11 -11.37
N ALA A 17 -10.11 -6.78 -12.39
CA ALA A 17 -9.16 -6.16 -13.32
C ALA A 17 -9.77 -4.88 -13.94
N GLY A 18 -9.01 -3.79 -14.00
CA GLY A 18 -9.46 -2.53 -14.56
C GLY A 18 -8.82 -1.30 -13.92
N ASP A 19 -9.44 -0.14 -14.17
CA ASP A 19 -9.10 1.17 -13.62
C ASP A 19 -10.20 1.59 -12.65
N HIS A 20 -9.84 1.80 -11.38
CA HIS A 20 -10.78 2.12 -10.31
C HIS A 20 -10.41 3.45 -9.67
N SER A 21 -11.41 4.31 -9.50
CA SER A 21 -11.31 5.53 -8.71
C SER A 21 -12.16 5.40 -7.45
N LEU A 22 -11.53 5.51 -6.29
CA LEU A 22 -12.18 5.47 -4.98
C LEU A 22 -12.18 6.88 -4.39
N GLN A 23 -13.36 7.49 -4.31
CA GLN A 23 -13.51 8.81 -3.70
C GLN A 23 -13.51 8.66 -2.18
N LEU A 24 -12.50 9.22 -1.55
CA LEU A 24 -12.39 9.29 -0.10
C LEU A 24 -13.21 10.51 0.30
N GLY A 25 -14.41 10.30 0.87
CA GLY A 25 -15.37 11.37 1.21
C GLY A 25 -14.90 12.31 2.33
N ARG A 26 -13.72 12.90 2.18
CA ARG A 26 -12.90 13.53 3.21
C ARG A 26 -12.41 14.90 2.76
N THR A 27 -13.31 15.81 2.46
CA THR A 27 -12.98 17.22 2.20
C THR A 27 -12.49 17.97 3.45
N ASP A 28 -12.72 17.44 4.66
CA ASP A 28 -12.59 18.19 5.91
C ASP A 28 -11.57 17.58 6.90
N CYS A 29 -11.02 16.40 6.58
CA CYS A 29 -10.28 15.54 7.51
C CYS A 29 -8.84 15.20 7.07
N VAL A 30 -8.34 15.87 6.02
CA VAL A 30 -6.92 15.96 5.72
C VAL A 30 -6.27 16.84 6.80
N ARG A 31 -6.00 16.22 7.95
CA ARG A 31 -5.09 16.76 8.95
C ARG A 31 -3.79 15.98 8.84
N PRO A 32 -2.63 16.65 8.73
CA PRO A 32 -1.35 15.96 8.62
C PRO A 32 -1.07 15.02 9.80
N GLU A 33 -1.72 15.25 10.94
CA GLU A 33 -1.65 14.39 12.12
C GLU A 33 -2.49 13.09 12.06
N ARG A 34 -3.29 12.87 11.00
CA ARG A 34 -4.14 11.68 10.86
C ARG A 34 -3.67 10.78 9.73
N ARG A 35 -3.30 9.55 10.08
CA ARG A 35 -2.85 8.54 9.11
C ARG A 35 -3.91 7.48 8.91
N TYR A 36 -4.20 7.19 7.65
CA TYR A 36 -5.05 6.08 7.25
C TYR A 36 -4.24 5.07 6.48
N TYR A 37 -4.43 3.80 6.81
CA TYR A 37 -3.71 2.72 6.17
C TYR A 37 -4.56 2.06 5.10
N ALA A 38 -3.90 1.62 4.05
CA ALA A 38 -4.51 0.89 2.95
C ALA A 38 -3.63 -0.29 2.55
N GLY A 39 -4.26 -1.31 1.99
CA GLY A 39 -3.59 -2.47 1.46
C GLY A 39 -4.22 -2.93 0.15
N ILE A 40 -3.38 -3.48 -0.73
CA ILE A 40 -3.73 -4.09 -2.01
C ILE A 40 -3.06 -5.46 -2.04
N LEU A 41 -3.88 -6.50 -2.01
CA LEU A 41 -3.45 -7.88 -1.92
C LEU A 41 -3.91 -8.67 -3.16
N PRO A 42 -3.05 -9.54 -3.71
CA PRO A 42 -3.49 -10.59 -4.65
C PRO A 42 -4.54 -11.48 -3.97
N VAL A 43 -5.57 -11.93 -4.69
CA VAL A 43 -6.62 -12.81 -4.13
C VAL A 43 -6.50 -14.23 -4.64
N GLU A 44 -6.54 -14.39 -5.95
CA GLU A 44 -6.61 -15.71 -6.60
C GLU A 44 -5.23 -16.17 -7.07
N ALA A 45 -4.45 -15.25 -7.64
CA ALA A 45 -3.12 -15.50 -8.19
C ALA A 45 -2.31 -14.20 -8.19
N SER A 46 -1.05 -14.27 -8.63
CA SER A 46 -0.22 -13.09 -8.84
C SER A 46 -0.89 -12.09 -9.77
N VAL A 47 -0.91 -10.82 -9.37
CA VAL A 47 -1.33 -9.69 -10.19
C VAL A 47 -0.16 -9.29 -11.06
N ARG A 48 -0.33 -9.36 -12.38
CA ARG A 48 0.76 -9.10 -13.33
C ARG A 48 1.27 -7.66 -13.26
N SER A 49 0.36 -6.70 -13.14
CA SER A 49 0.68 -5.30 -12.94
C SER A 49 -0.35 -4.58 -12.07
N CYS A 50 0.16 -3.70 -11.21
CA CYS A 50 -0.62 -2.80 -10.39
C CYS A 50 0.05 -1.42 -10.37
N THR A 51 -0.74 -0.40 -10.68
CA THR A 51 -0.35 1.01 -10.61
C THR A 51 -1.33 1.75 -9.72
N THR A 52 -0.84 2.59 -8.83
CA THR A 52 -1.69 3.35 -7.91
C THR A 52 -1.34 4.83 -7.92
N GLU A 53 -2.33 5.67 -7.62
CA GLU A 53 -2.12 7.09 -7.35
C GLU A 53 -2.89 7.47 -6.09
N GLY A 54 -2.28 8.29 -5.23
CA GLY A 54 -2.87 8.73 -3.96
C GLY A 54 -2.48 7.89 -2.73
N LEU A 55 -1.62 6.89 -2.89
CA LEU A 55 -0.93 6.24 -1.78
C LEU A 55 0.41 6.93 -1.50
N ARG A 56 0.90 6.81 -0.27
CA ARG A 56 2.22 7.28 0.14
C ARG A 56 3.32 6.55 -0.64
N TRP A 57 3.13 5.25 -0.86
CA TRP A 57 4.01 4.43 -1.68
C TRP A 57 3.22 3.91 -2.87
N ASN A 58 3.19 4.70 -3.94
CA ASN A 58 2.51 4.28 -5.15
C ASN A 58 3.23 3.08 -5.79
N CYS A 59 2.43 2.17 -6.35
CA CYS A 59 2.95 1.15 -7.25
C CYS A 59 3.05 1.75 -8.65
N GLU A 60 4.13 1.44 -9.36
CA GLU A 60 4.36 1.84 -10.76
C GLU A 60 4.61 0.56 -11.56
N ASP A 61 3.54 -0.04 -12.07
CA ASP A 61 3.58 -1.31 -12.83
C ASP A 61 4.17 -2.50 -12.03
N TYR A 62 3.80 -2.62 -10.75
CA TYR A 62 4.34 -3.67 -9.89
C TYR A 62 3.58 -4.98 -10.06
N ARG A 63 4.31 -6.09 -10.15
CA ARG A 63 3.75 -7.44 -10.00
C ARG A 63 3.50 -7.72 -8.52
N LEU A 64 2.26 -7.99 -8.14
CA LEU A 64 1.89 -8.32 -6.75
C LEU A 64 1.69 -9.82 -6.59
N GLU A 65 2.34 -10.45 -5.61
CA GLU A 65 2.18 -11.87 -5.35
C GLU A 65 2.55 -12.27 -3.93
N PHE A 66 1.87 -13.28 -3.39
CA PHE A 66 2.28 -13.90 -2.12
C PHE A 66 3.64 -14.56 -2.27
N GLY A 67 4.54 -14.26 -1.32
CA GLY A 67 5.96 -14.63 -1.39
C GLY A 67 6.85 -13.60 -2.11
N GLY A 68 6.25 -12.61 -2.78
CA GLY A 68 6.92 -11.48 -3.42
C GLY A 68 6.44 -10.15 -2.85
N ILE A 69 6.17 -9.19 -3.74
CA ILE A 69 5.71 -7.84 -3.37
C ILE A 69 4.21 -7.87 -3.07
N ILE A 70 3.82 -7.33 -1.91
CA ILE A 70 2.43 -7.02 -1.56
C ILE A 70 2.39 -5.62 -0.94
N SER A 71 1.39 -4.83 -1.28
CA SER A 71 1.15 -3.53 -0.64
C SER A 71 0.27 -3.76 0.59
N ALA A 72 0.82 -4.19 1.73
CA ALA A 72 0.00 -4.57 2.90
C ALA A 72 -0.18 -3.44 3.94
N CYS A 73 0.82 -2.58 4.11
CA CYS A 73 0.86 -1.52 5.13
C CYS A 73 1.08 -0.13 4.50
N ASN A 74 0.37 0.15 3.41
CA ASN A 74 0.48 1.43 2.73
C ASN A 74 -0.28 2.51 3.51
N GLN A 75 0.00 3.78 3.21
CA GLN A 75 -0.73 4.90 3.77
C GLN A 75 -1.42 5.66 2.66
N ILE A 76 -2.63 6.16 2.93
CA ILE A 76 -3.27 7.14 2.05
C ILE A 76 -2.47 8.44 2.20
N SER A 77 -2.04 9.02 1.07
CA SER A 77 -1.27 10.26 1.08
C SER A 77 -2.15 11.39 1.63
N GLU A 78 -1.56 12.29 2.43
CA GLU A 78 -2.29 13.32 3.18
C GLU A 78 -3.18 14.16 2.26
N THR A 79 -2.72 14.51 1.06
CA THR A 79 -3.45 15.36 0.10
C THR A 79 -4.44 14.60 -0.80
N THR A 80 -4.64 13.31 -0.57
CA THR A 80 -5.42 12.47 -1.49
C THR A 80 -6.91 12.49 -1.16
N GLU A 81 -7.70 13.02 -2.09
CA GLU A 81 -9.17 12.94 -2.04
C GLU A 81 -9.72 11.76 -2.87
N MET A 82 -8.95 11.32 -3.87
CA MET A 82 -9.33 10.24 -4.77
C MET A 82 -8.14 9.30 -4.96
N LEU A 83 -8.36 8.04 -4.60
CA LEU A 83 -7.40 6.99 -4.83
C LEU A 83 -7.65 6.35 -6.20
N ARG A 84 -6.62 6.26 -7.04
CA ARG A 84 -6.69 5.52 -8.31
C ARG A 84 -5.93 4.22 -8.19
N ILE A 85 -6.53 3.12 -8.62
CA ILE A 85 -5.92 1.79 -8.64
C ILE A 85 -6.18 1.18 -10.02
N VAL A 86 -5.12 0.90 -10.76
CA VAL A 86 -5.15 0.17 -12.03
C VAL A 86 -4.51 -1.19 -11.80
N ASN A 87 -5.26 -2.27 -12.05
CA ASN A 87 -4.79 -3.64 -11.79
C ASN A 87 -5.13 -4.56 -12.97
N SER A 88 -4.18 -5.41 -13.35
CA SER A 88 -4.34 -6.37 -14.46
C SER A 88 -5.20 -7.58 -14.09
N ASP A 89 -5.28 -7.91 -12.81
CA ASP A 89 -5.94 -9.10 -12.26
C ASP A 89 -6.63 -8.73 -10.94
N PRO A 90 -7.66 -9.46 -10.48
CA PRO A 90 -8.42 -9.09 -9.28
C PRO A 90 -7.55 -8.92 -8.02
N VAL A 91 -7.81 -7.83 -7.28
CA VAL A 91 -7.13 -7.51 -6.01
C VAL A 91 -8.12 -7.32 -4.87
N LEU A 92 -7.71 -7.67 -3.66
CA LEU A 92 -8.40 -7.25 -2.44
C LEU A 92 -7.83 -5.89 -2.03
N PHE A 93 -8.68 -4.87 -2.08
CA PHE A 93 -8.40 -3.58 -1.48
C PHE A 93 -8.92 -3.58 -0.04
N THR A 94 -8.12 -3.08 0.90
CA THR A 94 -8.52 -2.87 2.29
C THR A 94 -8.06 -1.51 2.76
N MET A 95 -8.81 -0.86 3.65
CA MET A 95 -8.38 0.38 4.31
C MET A 95 -8.94 0.54 5.71
N THR A 96 -8.26 1.33 6.54
CA THR A 96 -8.76 1.71 7.86
C THR A 96 -9.85 2.77 7.76
N LEU A 97 -10.89 2.64 8.59
CA LEU A 97 -11.97 3.62 8.72
C LEU A 97 -11.60 4.71 9.72
N THR A 98 -10.82 4.35 10.73
CA THR A 98 -10.27 5.22 11.76
C THR A 98 -8.85 5.66 11.40
N ALA A 99 -8.49 6.86 11.88
CA ALA A 99 -7.14 7.39 11.72
C ALA A 99 -6.28 6.95 12.91
N GLU A 100 -5.01 6.64 12.65
CA GLU A 100 -3.99 6.66 13.69
C GLU A 100 -3.56 8.11 13.93
N GLU A 101 -3.59 8.54 15.19
CA GLU A 101 -3.05 9.84 15.59
C GLU A 101 -1.52 9.76 15.63
N ALA A 102 -0.84 10.65 14.93
CA ALA A 102 0.62 10.73 15.01
C ALA A 102 1.02 11.14 16.45
N SER A 103 1.64 10.23 17.20
CA SER A 103 2.18 10.55 18.52
C SER A 103 3.28 11.61 18.38
N SER A 104 3.06 12.79 18.93
CA SER A 104 4.04 13.87 19.04
C SER A 104 5.07 13.55 20.13
N GLN A 105 6.03 12.67 19.82
CA GLN A 105 7.28 12.59 20.57
C GLN A 105 8.42 13.13 19.70
N PRO A 106 9.22 14.12 20.16
CA PRO A 106 10.40 14.56 19.44
C PRO A 106 11.47 13.47 19.57
N SER A 107 11.70 12.71 18.50
CA SER A 107 12.85 11.81 18.42
C SER A 107 14.13 12.65 18.37
N SER A 108 15.07 12.34 19.27
CA SER A 108 16.43 12.89 19.33
C SER A 108 17.16 12.86 17.98
N PRO A 109 18.17 13.72 17.74
CA PRO A 109 18.80 13.84 16.43
C PRO A 109 19.61 12.58 16.14
N MET A 110 19.05 11.71 15.30
CA MET A 110 19.76 10.57 14.74
C MET A 110 20.17 10.97 13.32
N GLY A 111 21.46 10.79 13.05
CA GLY A 111 22.22 11.47 12.00
C GLY A 111 21.65 11.35 10.59
N ASP A 112 22.12 12.28 9.77
CA ASP A 112 21.98 12.39 8.32
C ASP A 112 21.91 11.02 7.62
N VAL A 113 20.69 10.55 7.36
CA VAL A 113 20.43 9.43 6.44
C VAL A 113 20.10 10.08 5.10
N GLY A 114 21.10 10.06 4.21
CA GLY A 114 20.97 10.46 2.82
C GLY A 114 19.79 9.77 2.14
N SER A 115 19.30 10.39 1.07
CA SER A 115 18.09 10.07 0.31
C SER A 115 17.96 8.59 -0.11
N SER A 116 17.57 7.73 0.82
CA SER A 116 17.29 6.32 0.56
C SER A 116 15.80 6.18 0.22
N GLY A 117 15.50 5.90 -1.05
CA GLY A 117 14.13 5.75 -1.53
C GLY A 117 13.34 4.64 -0.80
N PRO A 118 12.02 4.57 -0.99
CA PRO A 118 11.13 3.65 -0.26
C PRO A 118 11.51 2.16 -0.39
N MET A 119 12.20 1.78 -1.48
CA MET A 119 12.74 0.44 -1.69
C MET A 119 13.84 0.07 -0.69
N GLU A 120 14.62 1.04 -0.21
CA GLU A 120 15.73 0.80 0.74
C GLU A 120 15.20 0.61 2.16
N GLY A 121 14.17 1.38 2.54
CA GLY A 121 13.41 1.14 3.78
C GLY A 121 12.74 -0.23 3.81
N PHE A 122 12.16 -0.67 2.69
CA PHE A 122 11.58 -2.00 2.56
C PHE A 122 12.63 -3.11 2.66
N LYS A 123 13.78 -2.97 1.98
CA LYS A 123 14.88 -3.95 2.08
C LYS A 123 15.35 -4.14 3.52
N ASN A 124 15.57 -3.05 4.24
CA ASN A 124 16.00 -3.10 5.64
C ASN A 124 14.97 -3.82 6.54
N PHE A 125 13.68 -3.53 6.35
CA PHE A 125 12.61 -4.23 7.07
C PHE A 125 12.55 -5.72 6.71
N TYR A 126 12.59 -6.05 5.42
CA TYR A 126 12.56 -7.43 4.94
C TYR A 126 13.73 -8.26 5.50
N THR A 127 14.95 -7.72 5.48
CA THR A 127 16.12 -8.35 6.09
C THR A 127 15.93 -8.58 7.58
N THR A 128 15.42 -7.58 8.30
CA THR A 128 15.20 -7.66 9.75
C THR A 128 14.21 -8.76 10.12
N VAL A 129 13.11 -8.90 9.36
CA VAL A 129 12.05 -9.86 9.66
C VAL A 129 12.38 -11.28 9.18
N THR A 130 13.05 -11.41 8.03
CA THR A 130 13.26 -12.70 7.37
C THR A 130 14.66 -13.28 7.55
N GLY A 131 15.64 -12.45 7.95
CA GLY A 131 17.05 -12.80 7.98
C GLY A 131 17.69 -12.97 6.60
N ARG A 132 17.06 -12.46 5.53
CA ARG A 132 17.53 -12.58 4.14
C ARG A 132 17.88 -11.21 3.57
N ASP A 133 19.08 -11.08 3.01
CA ASP A 133 19.59 -9.80 2.47
C ASP A 133 19.07 -9.47 1.06
N GLU A 134 18.39 -10.41 0.41
CA GLU A 134 17.82 -10.21 -0.92
C GLU A 134 16.33 -10.55 -0.95
N VAL A 135 15.55 -9.57 -1.41
CA VAL A 135 14.19 -9.80 -1.90
C VAL A 135 14.37 -10.55 -3.22
N GLN A 136 14.13 -11.87 -3.25
CA GLN A 136 14.08 -12.62 -4.51
C GLN A 136 12.91 -12.09 -5.33
N LEU A 137 13.21 -11.21 -6.29
CA LEU A 137 12.28 -10.88 -7.35
C LEU A 137 12.00 -12.17 -8.15
N PRO A 138 10.74 -12.47 -8.50
CA PRO A 138 10.42 -13.62 -9.32
C PRO A 138 11.23 -13.54 -10.62
N LYS A 139 11.93 -14.62 -10.95
CA LYS A 139 12.66 -14.72 -12.23
C LYS A 139 11.64 -14.51 -13.37
N PRO A 140 11.96 -13.71 -14.40
CA PRO A 140 11.11 -13.62 -15.57
C PRO A 140 10.92 -15.03 -16.14
N ALA A 141 9.67 -15.38 -16.48
CA ALA A 141 9.38 -16.64 -17.14
C ALA A 141 10.19 -16.68 -18.44
N SER A 142 11.07 -17.68 -18.56
CA SER A 142 11.75 -17.98 -19.82
C SER A 142 10.70 -18.39 -20.86
N GLU A 143 10.65 -17.66 -21.98
CA GLU A 143 9.94 -18.06 -23.20
C GLU A 143 10.40 -19.42 -23.73
#